data_AF-A0A9D7WST3-F1
#
_entry.id   AF-A0A9D7WST3-F1
#
_cell.length_a   1.000
_cell.length_b   1.000
_cell.length_c   1.000
_cell.angle_alpha   90.00
_cell.angle_beta   90.00
_cell.angle_gamma   90.00
#
_symmetry.space_group_name_H-M   'P 1'
#
loop_
_entity.id
_entity.type
_entity.pdbx_description
1 polymer ?
#
loop_
_entity_poly.entity_id
_entity_poly.type
_entity_poly.pdbx_seq_one_letter_code
_entity_poly.pdbx_strand_id
1 'polypeptide(L)'
;MVSVLSNQKTITKIKVKNLPLINKWQVLLGLSDWVILCESISEDQVVDEKEENTHGHEFVGIHIDFTNKICTIYHTRKLKEDDIVHELLHVRFHSWSEEKVNFWTDLLLKSPKSLFQF
;
A
#
# COMPACT_ATOMS: atom_id res chain seq x y z
N MET A 1 38.96 2.34 -21.94
CA MET A 1 38.49 1.70 -20.69
C MET A 1 37.01 1.42 -20.83
N VAL A 2 36.60 0.23 -20.38
CA VAL A 2 35.43 -0.52 -20.82
C VAL A 2 34.11 0.17 -20.47
N SER A 3 33.23 0.25 -21.47
CA SER A 3 31.79 0.51 -21.35
C SER A 3 31.15 -0.55 -20.44
N VAL A 4 30.54 -0.14 -19.33
CA VAL A 4 29.63 -1.00 -18.58
C VAL A 4 28.21 -0.68 -19.03
N LEU A 5 27.84 -1.38 -20.10
CA LEU A 5 26.47 -1.66 -20.49
C LEU A 5 25.68 -2.20 -19.30
N SER A 6 24.45 -1.70 -19.18
CA SER A 6 23.24 -2.43 -18.80
C SER A 6 23.34 -3.45 -17.67
N ASN A 7 22.63 -3.18 -16.58
CA ASN A 7 21.75 -4.15 -15.96
C ASN A 7 20.66 -3.30 -15.30
N GLN A 8 19.48 -3.16 -15.91
CA GLN A 8 18.36 -4.02 -15.49
C GLN A 8 18.53 -4.40 -14.03
N LYS A 9 18.36 -3.44 -13.11
CA LYS A 9 17.90 -3.76 -11.75
C LYS A 9 16.49 -4.28 -11.93
N THR A 10 16.46 -5.54 -12.35
CA THR A 10 15.46 -6.55 -12.10
C THR A 10 14.43 -6.00 -11.15
N ILE A 11 13.33 -5.56 -11.76
CA ILE A 11 12.01 -5.56 -11.16
C ILE A 11 11.70 -7.04 -10.87
N THR A 12 12.38 -7.61 -9.89
CA THR A 12 11.83 -8.72 -9.11
C THR A 12 10.77 -8.10 -8.20
N LYS A 13 9.74 -7.51 -8.83
CA LYS A 13 8.46 -7.25 -8.15
C LYS A 13 7.92 -8.63 -7.86
N ILE A 14 8.13 -9.02 -6.62
CA ILE A 14 7.76 -10.28 -6.03
C ILE A 14 6.32 -10.60 -6.44
N LYS A 15 6.08 -11.84 -6.85
CA LYS A 15 4.76 -12.34 -7.23
C LYS A 15 3.89 -12.39 -5.97
N VAL A 16 3.35 -11.26 -5.53
CA VAL A 16 2.60 -11.15 -4.28
C VAL A 16 1.26 -11.85 -4.46
N LYS A 17 0.96 -12.84 -3.60
CA LYS A 17 -0.31 -13.59 -3.57
C LYS A 17 -1.57 -12.71 -3.47
N ASN A 18 -1.40 -11.42 -3.17
CA ASN A 18 -2.48 -10.43 -3.03
C ASN A 18 -2.81 -9.65 -4.31
N LEU A 19 -2.15 -9.95 -5.44
CA LEU A 19 -2.48 -9.40 -6.77
C LEU A 19 -4.00 -9.34 -7.04
N PRO A 20 -4.80 -10.40 -6.78
CA PRO A 20 -6.24 -10.35 -7.05
C PRO A 20 -7.01 -9.35 -6.18
N LEU A 21 -6.68 -9.26 -4.88
CA LEU A 21 -7.35 -8.35 -3.94
C LEU A 21 -6.96 -6.90 -4.19
N ILE A 22 -5.67 -6.65 -4.42
CA ILE A 22 -5.17 -5.32 -4.78
C ILE A 22 -5.83 -4.86 -6.08
N ASN A 23 -5.84 -5.70 -7.12
CA ASN A 23 -6.49 -5.36 -8.39
C ASN A 23 -7.98 -5.07 -8.22
N LYS A 24 -8.70 -5.86 -7.41
CA LYS A 24 -10.12 -5.63 -7.10
C LYS A 24 -10.33 -4.22 -6.53
N TRP A 25 -9.61 -3.87 -5.48
CA TRP A 25 -9.78 -2.58 -4.81
C TRP A 25 -9.22 -1.41 -5.59
N GLN A 26 -8.15 -1.63 -6.35
CA GLN A 26 -7.62 -0.65 -7.29
C GLN A 26 -8.68 -0.24 -8.31
N VAL A 27 -9.41 -1.20 -8.90
CA VAL A 27 -10.50 -0.90 -9.84
C VAL A 27 -11.66 -0.19 -9.13
N LEU A 28 -12.10 -0.72 -7.98
CA LEU A 28 -13.22 -0.15 -7.23
C LEU A 28 -12.97 1.30 -6.78
N LEU A 29 -11.74 1.64 -6.40
CA LEU A 29 -11.38 2.99 -5.95
C LEU A 29 -11.02 3.92 -7.11
N GLY A 30 -11.04 3.44 -8.36
CA GLY A 30 -10.70 4.24 -9.54
C GLY A 30 -9.20 4.56 -9.64
N LEU A 31 -8.35 3.64 -9.21
CA LEU A 31 -6.88 3.73 -9.22
C LEU A 31 -6.26 2.89 -10.35
N SER A 32 -7.01 2.57 -11.41
CA SER A 32 -6.58 1.68 -12.49
C SER A 32 -5.33 2.16 -13.26
N ASP A 33 -5.03 3.45 -13.22
CA ASP A 33 -3.85 4.07 -13.81
C ASP A 33 -2.64 4.14 -12.86
N TRP A 34 -2.79 3.69 -11.62
CA TRP A 34 -1.73 3.61 -10.63
C TRP A 34 -1.00 2.27 -10.68
N VAL A 35 0.30 2.30 -10.39
CA VAL A 35 1.11 1.10 -10.17
C VAL A 35 1.22 0.85 -8.67
N ILE A 36 0.63 -0.25 -8.21
CA ILE A 36 0.59 -0.59 -6.78
C ILE A 36 1.60 -1.69 -6.49
N LEU A 37 2.55 -1.40 -5.62
CA LEU A 37 3.62 -2.29 -5.19
C LEU A 37 3.40 -2.70 -3.74
N CYS A 38 3.90 -3.89 -3.41
CA CYS A 38 4.02 -4.31 -2.02
C CYS A 38 5.45 -4.77 -1.76
N GLU A 39 6.00 -4.30 -0.67
CA GLU A 39 7.36 -4.62 -0.24
C GLU A 39 7.35 -5.05 1.22
N SER A 40 7.84 -6.26 1.46
CA SER A 40 8.01 -6.76 2.83
C SER A 40 9.27 -6.15 3.40
N ILE A 41 9.17 -5.57 4.60
CA ILE A 41 10.30 -5.03 5.36
C ILE A 41 10.46 -5.79 6.68
N SER A 42 11.65 -5.76 7.27
CA SER A 42 11.86 -6.27 8.63
C SER A 42 11.27 -5.30 9.66
N GLU A 43 10.76 -5.82 10.77
CA GLU A 43 10.33 -5.03 11.93
C GLU A 43 11.49 -4.19 12.49
N ASP A 44 12.73 -4.66 12.36
CA ASP A 44 13.93 -3.91 12.76
C ASP A 44 14.16 -2.64 11.91
N GLN A 45 13.55 -2.56 10.72
CA GLN A 45 13.61 -1.36 9.87
C GLN A 45 12.58 -0.31 10.28
N VAL A 46 11.65 -0.66 11.17
CA VAL A 46 10.60 0.23 11.68
C VAL A 46 11.10 0.86 12.96
N VAL A 47 11.08 2.20 13.01
CA VAL A 47 11.52 2.99 14.16
C VAL A 47 10.32 3.76 14.69
N ASP A 48 10.02 3.62 15.98
CA ASP A 48 8.95 4.39 16.61
C ASP A 48 9.53 5.60 17.37
N GLU A 49 9.29 6.79 16.83
CA GLU A 49 9.73 8.06 17.44
C GLU A 49 9.05 8.34 18.79
N LYS A 50 7.86 7.77 19.04
CA LYS A 50 7.13 7.92 20.31
C LYS A 50 7.64 6.98 21.39
N GLU A 51 8.29 5.90 21.00
CA GLU A 51 8.92 4.94 21.90
C GLU A 51 10.45 5.05 21.85
N GLU A 52 10.97 6.27 22.05
CA GLU A 52 12.42 6.55 22.15
C GLU A 52 13.26 6.07 20.96
N ASN A 53 12.68 6.01 19.75
CA ASN A 53 13.31 5.46 18.56
C ASN A 53 13.69 3.98 18.68
N THR A 54 12.87 3.19 19.38
CA THR A 54 13.02 1.74 19.43
C THR A 54 12.69 1.10 18.07
N HIS A 55 13.32 -0.06 17.83
CA HIS A 55 13.15 -0.89 16.65
C HIS A 55 12.29 -2.12 16.96
N GLY A 56 11.88 -2.85 15.92
CA GLY A 56 11.23 -4.16 16.07
C GLY A 56 9.70 -4.05 16.16
N HIS A 57 9.12 -3.10 15.43
CA HIS A 57 7.69 -2.82 15.47
C HIS A 57 6.96 -3.36 14.25
N GLU A 58 5.72 -3.82 14.45
CA GLU A 58 4.84 -4.16 13.35
C GLU A 58 4.47 -2.90 12.57
N PHE A 59 4.50 -2.98 11.24
CA PHE A 59 4.16 -1.84 10.39
C PHE A 59 3.39 -2.29 9.15
N VAL A 60 2.38 -1.49 8.81
CA VAL A 60 1.78 -1.43 7.48
C VAL A 60 1.60 0.06 7.17
N GLY A 61 2.03 0.47 5.99
CA GLY A 61 1.86 1.84 5.54
C GLY A 61 2.21 2.02 4.08
N ILE A 62 1.80 3.15 3.51
CA ILE A 62 1.98 3.44 2.09
C ILE A 62 2.88 4.63 1.83
N HIS A 63 3.78 4.46 0.87
CA HIS A 63 4.48 5.56 0.23
C HIS A 63 3.83 5.87 -1.13
N ILE A 64 3.58 7.15 -1.41
CA ILE A 64 2.86 7.60 -2.60
C ILE A 64 3.75 8.54 -3.42
N ASP A 65 4.06 8.13 -4.65
CA ASP A 65 4.66 8.97 -5.68
C ASP A 65 3.56 9.43 -6.65
N PHE A 66 3.02 10.62 -6.39
CA PHE A 66 1.99 11.23 -7.24
C PHE A 66 2.47 11.56 -8.65
N THR A 67 3.78 11.80 -8.83
CA THR A 67 4.34 12.20 -10.13
C THR A 67 4.31 11.04 -11.10
N ASN A 68 4.75 9.86 -10.64
CA ASN A 68 4.80 8.65 -11.46
C ASN A 68 3.55 7.77 -11.33
N LYS A 69 2.61 8.15 -10.45
CA LYS A 69 1.43 7.35 -10.07
C LYS A 69 1.82 5.96 -9.59
N ILE A 70 2.83 5.90 -8.74
CA ILE A 70 3.32 4.66 -8.13
C ILE A 70 3.05 4.76 -6.63
N CYS A 71 2.54 3.69 -6.03
CA CYS A 71 2.51 3.58 -4.58
C CYS A 71 3.12 2.24 -4.14
N THR A 72 3.76 2.26 -2.98
CA THR A 72 4.38 1.08 -2.37
C THR A 72 3.82 0.89 -0.97
N ILE A 73 3.13 -0.22 -0.76
CA ILE A 73 2.69 -0.67 0.56
C ILE A 73 3.86 -1.42 1.21
N TYR A 74 4.44 -0.83 2.24
CA TYR A 74 5.42 -1.48 3.09
C TYR A 74 4.72 -2.25 4.20
N HIS A 75 5.17 -3.47 4.45
CA HIS A 75 4.56 -4.30 5.48
C HIS A 75 5.57 -5.22 6.17
N THR A 76 5.46 -5.39 7.48
CA THR A 76 6.26 -6.37 8.23
C THR A 76 5.58 -7.73 8.36
N ARG A 77 4.24 -7.72 8.32
CA ARG A 77 3.40 -8.92 8.40
C ARG A 77 2.67 -9.21 7.09
N LYS A 78 1.93 -10.32 7.06
CA LYS A 78 1.05 -10.65 5.93
C LYS A 78 -0.08 -9.61 5.85
N LEU A 79 -0.21 -9.00 4.67
CA LEU A 79 -1.30 -8.08 4.34
C LEU A 79 -2.66 -8.80 4.30
N LYS A 80 -3.62 -8.26 5.03
CA LYS A 80 -5.04 -8.59 5.06
C LYS A 80 -5.81 -7.65 4.11
N GLU A 81 -7.10 -7.92 3.90
CA GLU A 81 -7.92 -7.08 3.01
C GLU A 81 -8.14 -5.68 3.59
N ASP A 82 -8.29 -5.54 4.90
CA ASP A 82 -8.43 -4.26 5.59
C ASP A 82 -7.20 -3.37 5.44
N ASP A 83 -6.00 -3.94 5.59
CA ASP A 83 -4.74 -3.24 5.32
C ASP A 83 -4.73 -2.66 3.90
N ILE A 84 -5.05 -3.49 2.90
CA ILE A 84 -5.04 -3.07 1.49
C ILE A 84 -6.04 -1.95 1.27
N VAL A 85 -7.26 -2.08 1.78
CA VAL A 85 -8.29 -1.05 1.62
C VAL A 85 -7.86 0.27 2.27
N HIS A 86 -7.35 0.20 3.49
CA HIS A 86 -6.87 1.36 4.25
C HIS A 86 -5.80 2.13 3.49
N GLU A 87 -4.76 1.43 3.05
CA GLU A 87 -3.66 2.04 2.30
C GLU A 87 -4.11 2.59 0.94
N LEU A 88 -5.02 1.92 0.24
CA LEU A 88 -5.52 2.41 -1.05
C LEU A 88 -6.45 3.62 -0.92
N LEU A 89 -7.17 3.75 0.19
CA LEU A 89 -7.95 4.93 0.50
C LEU A 89 -7.04 6.16 0.69
N HIS A 90 -5.86 5.99 1.29
CA HIS A 90 -4.84 7.04 1.37
C HIS A 90 -4.36 7.51 0.00
N VAL A 91 -4.22 6.61 -0.98
CA VAL A 91 -3.89 6.99 -2.37
C VAL A 91 -5.02 7.79 -2.99
N ARG A 92 -6.25 7.27 -2.90
CA ARG A 92 -7.40 7.86 -3.58
C ARG A 92 -7.80 9.21 -2.97
N PHE A 93 -7.70 9.32 -1.66
CA PHE A 93 -8.17 10.44 -0.86
C PHE A 93 -7.07 10.95 0.08
N HIS A 94 -5.92 11.32 -0.48
CA HIS A 94 -4.72 11.78 0.24
C HIS A 94 -4.89 12.96 1.21
N SER A 95 -6.05 13.61 1.23
CA SER A 95 -6.39 14.71 2.14
C SER A 95 -7.26 14.26 3.32
N TRP A 96 -7.65 12.98 3.39
CA TRP A 96 -8.42 12.45 4.49
C TRP A 96 -7.56 12.28 5.75
N SER A 97 -8.18 12.47 6.91
CA SER A 97 -7.58 12.11 8.19
C SER A 97 -7.60 10.59 8.38
N GLU A 98 -6.70 10.07 9.22
CA GLU A 98 -6.70 8.65 9.62
C GLU A 98 -8.06 8.21 10.15
N GLU A 99 -8.72 9.01 10.98
CA GLU A 99 -10.06 8.71 11.50
C GLU A 99 -11.09 8.49 10.38
N LYS A 100 -11.02 9.31 9.32
CA LYS A 100 -11.93 9.21 8.19
C LYS A 100 -11.60 7.99 7.33
N VAL A 101 -10.31 7.72 7.09
CA VAL A 101 -9.87 6.51 6.38
C VAL A 101 -10.33 5.27 7.14
N ASN A 102 -10.08 5.18 8.45
CA ASN A 102 -10.54 4.10 9.33
C ASN A 102 -12.05 3.86 9.20
N PHE A 103 -12.87 4.92 9.30
CA PHE A 103 -14.32 4.82 9.16
C PHE A 103 -14.73 4.21 7.80
N TRP A 104 -14.10 4.64 6.71
CA TRP A 104 -14.42 4.17 5.37
C TRP A 104 -13.90 2.75 5.10
N THR A 105 -12.72 2.40 5.60
CA THR A 105 -12.19 1.02 5.58
C THR A 105 -13.21 0.08 6.21
N ASP A 106 -13.65 0.39 7.42
CA ASP A 106 -14.66 -0.38 8.14
C ASP A 106 -15.98 -0.52 7.37
N LEU A 107 -16.48 0.60 6.84
CA LEU A 107 -17.75 0.65 6.14
C LEU A 107 -17.72 -0.19 4.84
N LEU A 108 -16.65 -0.09 4.06
CA LEU A 108 -16.46 -0.81 2.81
C LEU A 108 -16.36 -2.33 3.01
N LEU A 109 -15.72 -2.76 4.09
CA LEU A 109 -15.57 -4.18 4.41
C LEU A 109 -16.85 -4.78 5.01
N LYS A 110 -17.60 -4.01 5.81
CA LYS A 110 -18.87 -4.44 6.41
C LYS A 110 -20.04 -4.44 5.41
N SER A 111 -19.99 -3.66 4.33
CA SER A 111 -21.08 -3.54 3.36
C SER A 111 -20.62 -3.28 1.92
N PRO A 112 -20.11 -4.30 1.20
CA PRO A 112 -19.61 -4.12 -0.17
C PRO A 112 -20.67 -3.75 -1.21
N LYS A 113 -21.98 -3.86 -0.90
CA LYS A 113 -23.08 -3.72 -1.88
C LYS A 113 -23.68 -2.31 -2.01
N SER A 114 -23.46 -1.38 -1.08
CA SER A 114 -24.18 -0.08 -1.10
C SER A 114 -23.41 1.08 -1.72
N LEU A 115 -22.09 0.97 -1.95
CA LEU A 115 -21.25 2.13 -2.24
C LEU A 115 -20.95 2.42 -3.71
N PHE A 116 -21.31 1.53 -4.64
CA PHE A 116 -21.04 1.68 -6.07
C PHE A 116 -22.32 1.81 -6.93
N GLN A 117 -23.42 2.34 -6.36
CA GLN A 117 -24.67 2.62 -7.08
C GLN A 117 -24.82 4.09 -7.52
N PHE A 118 -23.73 4.77 -7.89
CA PHE A 118 -23.79 6.12 -8.44
C PHE A 118 -23.45 6.13 -9.92
#